data_AF-A0A2M7SRU6-F1
#
_entry.id   AF-A0A2M7SRU6-F1
#
_cell.length_a   1.000
_cell.length_b   1.000
_cell.length_c   1.000
_cell.angle_alpha   90.00
_cell.angle_beta   90.00
_cell.angle_gamma   90.00
#
_symmetry.space_group_name_H-M   'P 1'
#
loop_
_entity.id
_entity.type
_entity.pdbx_description
1 polymer ?
#
loop_
_entity_poly.entity_id
_entity_poly.type
_entity_poly.pdbx_seq_one_letter_code
_entity_poly.pdbx_strand_id
1 'polypeptide(L)'
;LRRDLTRLIRLHKPEAVVIGDPQGVFYGNGYINHPDHRAAAQAALYAVFPSAGTRLIFTDLLEAGHEPHNVSRLYVHGAEKSDTWVDIGETIGVKIEALKKHVSQLGDWDPEKMIREWAADEGKEHG
;
A
#
# COMPACT_ATOMS: atom_id res chain seq x y z
N LEU A 1 0.83 0.19 16.60
CA LEU A 1 0.78 0.32 15.13
C LEU A 1 1.34 1.64 14.59
N ARG A 2 0.67 2.81 14.72
CA ARG A 2 1.17 4.08 14.12
C ARG A 2 2.61 4.43 14.51
N ARG A 3 2.96 4.28 15.79
CA ARG A 3 4.34 4.46 16.28
C ARG A 3 5.32 3.51 15.62
N ASP A 4 4.94 2.24 15.49
CA ASP A 4 5.80 1.20 14.92
C ASP A 4 6.05 1.43 13.42
N LEU A 5 5.03 1.87 12.69
CA LEU A 5 5.17 2.29 11.29
C LEU A 5 6.03 3.56 11.17
N THR A 6 5.87 4.52 12.09
CA THR A 6 6.72 5.73 12.14
C THR A 6 8.19 5.36 12.33
N ARG A 7 8.47 4.40 13.23
CA ARG A 7 9.80 3.86 13.44
C ARG A 7 10.38 3.25 12.16
N LEU A 8 9.60 2.44 11.43
CA LEU A 8 10.04 1.85 10.17
C LEU A 8 10.33 2.91 9.10
N ILE A 9 9.49 3.94 8.98
CA ILE A 9 9.72 5.05 8.04
C ILE A 9 11.01 5.80 8.40
N ARG A 10 11.23 6.13 9.68
CA ARG A 10 12.46 6.82 10.12
C ARG A 10 13.72 5.95 9.99
N LEU A 11 13.58 4.63 10.10
CA LEU A 11 14.66 3.67 9.91
C LEU A 11 15.05 3.52 8.43
N HIS A 12 14.07 3.24 7.56
CA HIS A 12 14.32 2.93 6.16
C HIS A 12 14.39 4.17 5.26
N LYS A 13 13.95 5.34 5.74
CA LYS A 13 13.93 6.61 5.03
C LYS A 13 13.41 6.50 3.58
N PRO A 14 12.23 5.90 3.36
CA PRO A 14 11.73 5.65 2.02
C PRO A 14 11.40 6.95 1.28
N GLU A 15 11.69 7.01 -0.02
CA GLU A 15 11.21 8.11 -0.88
C GLU A 15 9.69 8.04 -1.06
N ALA A 16 9.16 6.82 -1.23
CA ALA A 16 7.75 6.56 -1.48
C ALA A 16 7.18 5.53 -0.51
N VAL A 17 5.91 5.70 -0.14
CA VAL A 17 5.13 4.71 0.61
C VAL A 17 3.86 4.40 -0.16
N VAL A 18 3.49 3.11 -0.24
CA VAL A 18 2.25 2.63 -0.87
C VAL A 18 1.32 2.12 0.22
N ILE A 19 0.07 2.59 0.25
CA ILE A 19 -0.96 2.19 1.22
C ILE A 19 -2.26 1.83 0.50
N GLY A 20 -3.17 1.10 1.15
CA GLY A 20 -4.55 0.97 0.68
C GLY A 20 -5.36 2.25 0.93
N ASP A 21 -6.56 2.32 0.36
CA ASP A 21 -7.48 3.44 0.59
C ASP A 21 -8.06 3.42 2.03
N PRO A 22 -7.78 4.43 2.88
CA PRO A 22 -8.34 4.51 4.23
C PRO A 22 -9.84 4.82 4.24
N GLN A 23 -10.39 5.32 3.14
CA GLN A 23 -11.80 5.71 2.98
C GLN A 23 -12.66 4.58 2.39
N GLY A 24 -12.06 3.57 1.76
CA GLY A 24 -12.76 2.49 1.08
C GLY A 24 -13.51 1.55 2.03
N VAL A 25 -14.73 1.91 2.44
CA VAL A 25 -15.63 1.03 3.23
C VAL A 25 -16.43 0.11 2.32
N PHE A 26 -16.96 0.66 1.23
CA PHE A 26 -17.75 -0.06 0.24
C PHE A 26 -17.09 0.09 -1.12
N TYR A 27 -16.97 -1.02 -1.85
CA TYR A 27 -16.53 -1.01 -3.24
C TYR A 27 -17.72 -1.37 -4.13
N GLY A 28 -18.26 -0.33 -4.77
CA GLY A 28 -19.55 -0.40 -5.44
C GLY A 28 -20.66 -0.89 -4.49
N ASN A 29 -21.62 -1.62 -5.05
CA ASN A 29 -22.75 -2.18 -4.30
C ASN A 29 -22.56 -3.68 -3.94
N GLY A 30 -21.37 -4.23 -4.19
CA GLY A 30 -21.13 -5.69 -4.12
C GLY A 30 -20.14 -6.14 -3.07
N TYR A 31 -19.36 -5.23 -2.48
CA TYR A 31 -18.28 -5.62 -1.57
C TYR A 31 -18.13 -4.64 -0.40
N ILE A 32 -18.08 -5.19 0.81
CA ILE A 32 -17.75 -4.48 2.05
C ILE A 32 -16.29 -4.79 2.36
N ASN A 33 -15.47 -3.75 2.52
CA ASN A 33 -14.04 -3.91 2.77
C ASN A 33 -13.77 -4.51 4.15
N HIS A 34 -12.66 -5.23 4.26
CA HIS A 34 -12.20 -5.77 5.53
C HIS A 34 -11.76 -4.63 6.47
N PRO A 35 -12.18 -4.61 7.75
CA PRO A 35 -11.80 -3.56 8.69
C PRO A 35 -10.28 -3.42 8.84
N ASP A 36 -9.54 -4.53 8.79
CA ASP A 36 -8.07 -4.52 8.88
C ASP A 36 -7.41 -3.74 7.75
N HIS A 37 -7.95 -3.79 6.51
CA HIS A 37 -7.40 -3.04 5.38
C HIS A 37 -7.46 -1.54 5.67
N ARG A 38 -8.61 -1.06 6.15
CA ARG A 38 -8.81 0.35 6.50
C ARG A 38 -7.96 0.77 7.70
N ALA A 39 -7.89 -0.09 8.73
CA ALA A 39 -7.08 0.19 9.91
C ALA A 39 -5.58 0.30 9.57
N ALA A 40 -5.07 -0.60 8.72
CA ALA A 40 -3.69 -0.57 8.24
C ALA A 40 -3.42 0.67 7.37
N ALA A 41 -4.30 0.97 6.42
CA ALA A 41 -4.21 2.15 5.56
C ALA A 41 -4.19 3.46 6.36
N GLN A 42 -5.11 3.61 7.31
CA GLN A 42 -5.20 4.81 8.15
C GLN A 42 -3.99 4.96 9.06
N ALA A 43 -3.51 3.86 9.66
CA ALA A 43 -2.31 3.89 10.50
C ALA A 43 -1.07 4.27 9.69
N ALA A 44 -0.93 3.76 8.46
CA ALA A 44 0.17 4.08 7.56
C ALA A 44 0.10 5.53 7.05
N LEU A 45 -1.08 6.02 6.66
CA LEU A 45 -1.30 7.42 6.28
C LEU A 45 -0.80 8.38 7.37
N TYR A 46 -1.22 8.16 8.63
CA TYR A 46 -0.82 9.04 9.72
C TYR A 46 0.61 8.80 10.23
N ALA A 47 1.19 7.64 9.94
CA ALA A 47 2.61 7.40 10.14
C ALA A 47 3.45 8.21 9.15
N VAL A 48 3.05 8.26 7.88
CA VAL A 48 3.68 9.10 6.83
C VAL A 48 3.56 10.57 7.18
N PHE A 49 2.34 11.07 7.38
CA PHE A 49 2.09 12.45 7.79
C PHE A 49 0.99 12.52 8.85
N PRO A 50 1.25 13.13 10.03
CA PRO A 50 2.41 13.97 10.34
C PRO A 50 3.57 13.24 11.05
N SER A 51 3.46 11.96 11.38
CA SER A 51 4.32 11.34 12.41
C SER A 51 5.80 11.21 12.02
N ALA A 52 6.11 10.76 10.80
CA ALA A 52 7.48 10.49 10.38
C ALA A 52 8.36 11.75 10.35
N GLY A 53 7.82 12.86 9.84
CA GLY A 53 8.52 14.14 9.72
C GLY A 53 8.52 15.00 10.99
N THR A 54 7.59 14.77 11.92
CA THR A 54 7.44 15.63 13.11
C THR A 54 8.30 15.14 14.26
N ARG A 55 9.32 15.93 14.63
CA ARG A 55 10.22 15.64 15.76
C ARG A 55 9.47 15.40 17.09
N LEU A 56 8.44 16.19 17.37
CA LEU A 56 7.70 16.11 18.65
C LEU A 56 6.75 14.89 18.75
N ILE A 57 6.54 14.14 17.67
CA ILE A 57 5.72 12.93 17.70
C ILE A 57 6.61 11.73 17.96
N PHE A 58 6.27 10.94 19.00
CA PHE A 58 7.01 9.75 19.45
C PHE A 58 8.48 10.08 19.76
N THR A 59 8.69 10.85 20.83
CA THR A 59 10.02 11.31 21.24
C THR A 59 10.93 10.16 21.70
N ASP A 60 10.35 9.04 22.16
CA ASP A 60 11.05 7.79 22.44
C ASP A 60 11.78 7.24 21.20
N LEU A 61 11.26 7.48 20.00
CA LEU A 61 11.96 7.11 18.76
C LEU A 61 13.20 7.99 18.53
N LEU A 62 13.18 9.26 18.92
CA LEU A 62 14.35 10.13 18.82
C LEU A 62 15.44 9.71 19.82
N GLU A 63 15.04 9.39 21.05
CA GLU A 63 15.95 8.88 22.07
C GLU A 63 16.63 7.57 21.61
N ALA A 64 15.91 6.76 20.84
CA ALA A 64 16.43 5.56 20.19
C ALA A 64 17.23 5.83 18.89
N GLY A 65 17.47 7.08 18.51
CA GLY A 65 18.26 7.46 17.33
C GLY A 65 17.50 7.44 16.00
N HIS A 66 16.18 7.26 16.00
CA HIS A 66 15.36 7.36 14.80
C HIS A 66 14.98 8.83 14.51
N GLU A 67 15.84 9.49 13.75
CA GLU A 67 15.63 10.87 13.29
C GLU A 67 14.43 11.02 12.34
N PRO A 68 13.73 12.16 12.34
CA PRO A 68 12.58 12.39 11.47
C PRO A 68 12.90 12.23 9.99
N HIS A 69 11.90 11.78 9.23
CA HIS A 69 11.99 11.60 7.78
C HIS A 69 10.72 12.08 7.11
N ASN A 70 10.86 12.96 6.12
CA ASN A 70 9.75 13.40 5.27
C ASN A 70 9.70 12.51 4.03
N VAL A 71 8.67 11.67 3.95
CA VAL A 71 8.39 10.87 2.77
C VAL A 71 7.99 11.80 1.61
N SER A 72 8.56 11.58 0.43
CA SER A 72 8.34 12.47 -0.72
C SER A 72 7.04 12.14 -1.46
N ARG A 73 6.63 10.87 -1.50
CA ARG A 73 5.44 10.42 -2.24
C ARG A 73 4.63 9.42 -1.42
N LEU A 74 3.32 9.61 -1.41
CA LEU A 74 2.37 8.65 -0.87
C LEU A 74 1.46 8.19 -2.00
N TYR A 75 1.49 6.90 -2.32
CA TYR A 75 0.58 6.28 -3.28
C TYR A 75 -0.52 5.53 -2.54
N VAL A 76 -1.76 5.74 -2.97
CA VAL A 76 -2.94 5.07 -2.41
C VAL A 76 -3.49 4.13 -3.47
N HIS A 77 -3.42 2.83 -3.23
CA HIS A 77 -3.97 1.83 -4.15
C HIS A 77 -5.42 1.51 -3.79
N GLY A 78 -6.21 1.17 -4.81
CA GLY A 78 -7.63 0.83 -4.64
C GLY A 78 -8.50 2.01 -4.23
N ALA A 79 -8.10 3.24 -4.61
CA ALA A 79 -8.95 4.41 -4.48
C ALA A 79 -10.04 4.41 -5.58
N GLU A 80 -11.23 4.92 -5.27
CA GLU A 80 -12.32 5.05 -6.26
C GLU A 80 -11.93 5.95 -7.44
N LYS A 81 -11.10 6.96 -7.18
CA LYS A 81 -10.61 7.93 -8.17
C LYS A 81 -9.08 7.94 -8.18
N SER A 82 -8.51 7.01 -8.93
CA SER A 82 -7.06 6.97 -9.16
C SER A 82 -6.63 8.12 -10.09
N ASP A 83 -5.44 8.66 -9.86
CA ASP A 83 -4.85 9.76 -10.65
C ASP A 83 -3.46 9.41 -11.20
N THR A 84 -2.96 8.22 -10.91
CA THR A 84 -1.60 7.77 -11.25
C THR A 84 -1.61 6.30 -11.64
N TRP A 85 -0.86 5.96 -12.70
CA TRP A 85 -0.71 4.60 -13.22
C TRP A 85 0.77 4.24 -13.38
N VAL A 86 1.08 2.96 -13.16
CA VAL A 86 2.41 2.39 -13.36
C VAL A 86 2.27 1.20 -14.30
N ASP A 87 2.88 1.26 -15.48
CA ASP A 87 2.88 0.17 -16.44
C ASP A 87 3.65 -1.04 -15.88
N ILE A 88 2.98 -2.20 -15.86
CA ILE A 88 3.54 -3.47 -15.40
C ILE A 88 3.64 -4.51 -16.53
N GLY A 89 3.47 -4.13 -17.80
CA GLY A 89 3.46 -5.06 -18.93
C GLY A 89 4.70 -5.97 -18.97
N GLU A 90 5.88 -5.40 -18.76
CA GLU A 90 7.15 -6.15 -18.72
C GLU A 90 7.31 -7.01 -17.44
N THR A 91 6.58 -6.70 -16.37
CA THR A 91 6.75 -7.31 -15.04
C THR A 91 5.55 -8.16 -14.58
N ILE A 92 4.48 -8.26 -15.39
CA ILE A 92 3.25 -8.98 -15.02
C ILE A 92 3.52 -10.46 -14.75
N GLY A 93 4.47 -11.08 -15.47
CA GLY A 93 4.90 -12.45 -15.21
C GLY A 93 5.50 -12.61 -13.81
N VAL A 94 6.33 -11.65 -13.37
CA VAL A 94 6.92 -11.66 -12.02
C VAL A 94 5.84 -11.49 -10.94
N LYS A 95 4.85 -10.62 -11.15
CA LYS A 95 3.70 -10.44 -10.25
C LYS A 95 2.92 -11.75 -10.08
N ILE A 96 2.64 -12.46 -11.17
CA ILE A 96 1.90 -13.73 -11.15
C ILE A 96 2.69 -14.80 -10.41
N GLU A 97 3.98 -14.96 -10.71
CA GLU A 97 4.82 -15.96 -10.04
C GLU A 97 5.02 -15.68 -8.56
N ALA A 98 5.10 -14.40 -8.17
CA ALA A 98 5.10 -13.99 -6.76
C ALA A 98 3.77 -14.35 -6.07
N LEU A 99 2.63 -14.07 -6.71
CA LEU A 99 1.31 -14.41 -6.17
C LEU A 99 1.15 -15.92 -5.97
N LYS A 100 1.59 -16.74 -6.93
CA LYS A 100 1.56 -18.21 -6.83
C LYS A 100 2.34 -18.77 -5.62
N LYS A 101 3.22 -17.98 -4.97
CA LYS A 101 3.90 -18.40 -3.73
C LYS A 101 3.00 -18.37 -2.49
N HIS A 102 1.80 -17.78 -2.56
CA HIS A 102 0.81 -17.77 -1.47
C HIS A 102 0.00 -19.07 -1.42
N VAL A 103 0.69 -20.20 -1.24
CA VAL A 103 0.12 -21.56 -1.37
C VAL A 103 -1.08 -21.79 -0.45
N SER A 104 -1.02 -21.32 0.80
CA SER A 104 -2.13 -21.50 1.76
C SER A 104 -3.40 -20.73 1.41
N GLN A 105 -3.30 -19.69 0.57
CA GLN A 105 -4.41 -18.84 0.16
C GLN A 105 -5.01 -19.29 -1.16
N LEU A 106 -4.15 -19.77 -2.08
CA LEU A 106 -4.56 -20.13 -3.44
C LEU A 106 -4.91 -21.62 -3.58
N GLY A 107 -4.28 -22.50 -2.79
CA GLY A 107 -4.36 -23.94 -3.03
C GLY A 107 -3.92 -24.28 -4.45
N ASP A 108 -4.77 -25.01 -5.18
CA ASP A 108 -4.53 -25.42 -6.58
C ASP A 108 -5.05 -24.41 -7.62
N TRP A 109 -5.64 -23.29 -7.19
CA TRP A 109 -6.20 -22.30 -8.11
C TRP A 109 -5.08 -21.48 -8.79
N ASP A 110 -5.15 -21.39 -10.12
CA ASP A 110 -4.24 -20.56 -10.93
C ASP A 110 -4.79 -19.14 -11.11
N PRO A 111 -4.13 -18.10 -10.52
CA PRO A 111 -4.60 -16.72 -10.61
C PRO A 111 -4.24 -16.03 -11.93
N GLU A 112 -3.44 -16.66 -12.80
CA GLU A 112 -2.81 -15.99 -13.95
C GLU A 112 -3.82 -15.27 -14.85
N LYS A 113 -4.88 -15.97 -15.28
CA LYS A 113 -5.89 -15.40 -16.17
C LYS A 113 -6.54 -14.16 -15.55
N MET A 114 -6.97 -14.26 -14.29
CA MET A 114 -7.62 -13.17 -13.57
C MET A 114 -6.70 -11.95 -13.43
N ILE A 115 -5.43 -12.16 -13.08
CA ILE A 115 -4.47 -11.05 -12.92
C ILE A 115 -4.20 -10.34 -14.24
N ARG A 116 -4.13 -11.08 -15.36
CA ARG A 116 -3.97 -10.49 -16.70
C ARG A 116 -5.21 -9.70 -17.13
N GLU A 117 -6.40 -10.24 -16.87
CA GLU A 117 -7.67 -9.55 -17.16
C GLU A 117 -7.78 -8.25 -16.37
N TRP A 118 -7.53 -8.27 -15.06
CA TRP A 118 -7.55 -7.06 -14.23
C TRP A 118 -6.53 -6.01 -14.67
N ALA A 119 -5.29 -6.43 -14.97
CA ALA A 119 -4.26 -5.50 -15.44
C ALA A 119 -4.63 -4.87 -16.79
N ALA A 120 -5.19 -5.66 -17.71
CA ALA A 120 -5.67 -5.14 -18.99
C ALA A 120 -6.85 -4.18 -18.79
N ASP A 121 -7.80 -4.52 -17.92
CA ASP A 121 -8.96 -3.68 -17.62
C ASP A 121 -8.57 -2.34 -17.01
N GLU A 122 -7.64 -2.32 -16.05
CA GLU A 122 -7.11 -1.09 -15.43
C GLU A 122 -6.26 -0.25 -16.41
N GLY A 123 -5.58 -0.90 -17.36
CA GLY A 123 -4.70 -0.25 -18.34
C GLY A 123 -5.42 0.30 -19.59
N LYS A 124 -6.64 -0.16 -19.88
CA LYS A 124 -7.39 0.14 -21.14
C LYS A 124 -7.41 1.61 -21.55
N GLU A 125 -7.52 2.52 -20.59
CA GLU A 125 -7.62 3.96 -20.86
C GLU A 125 -6.25 4.67 -20.93
N HIS A 126 -5.16 3.96 -20.61
CA HIS A 126 -3.86 4.55 -20.34
C HIS A 126 -2.68 4.00 -21.15
N GLY A 127 -2.88 2.93 -21.95
CA GLY A 127 -1.89 2.42 -22.92
C GLY A 127 -1.61 0.93 -22.72
#